data_AF-A0A9P8LIK0-F1
#
_entry.id   AF-A0A9P8LIK0-F1
#
_cell.length_a   1.000
_cell.length_b   1.000
_cell.length_c   1.000
_cell.angle_alpha   90.00
_cell.angle_beta   90.00
_cell.angle_gamma   90.00
#
_symmetry.space_group_name_H-M   'P 1'
#
loop_
_entity.id
_entity.type
_entity.pdbx_description
1 polymer ?
#
loop_
_entity_poly.entity_id
_entity_poly.type
_entity_poly.pdbx_seq_one_letter_code
_entity_poly.pdbx_strand_id
1 'polypeptide(L)'
;MAKSTKRRLEAEEKDYENASKLQRASRGIRQGAVNEHDKGEDDQGKSESQQFLRLSRAFAKDKILRKDSYITRFEEKVRTEGETLLKTVLSKKEDTADTEETYRSMLESLQTAALAPDSTHFVKNGVRSPQVTPTDQCMLPAALRLYTKGSCVFELSAALIGIYEDLSRSVAALDRNLLMEHTWEESAQRVQHLLEGGRQIAEERIAGQANERIGRGGQNERSKSRGEHEEDGWAKTARQTSRGIQRLVKALPREKLKFKCHTFKNLDHYDNWIVDTVKDSDFCGDSKDLMGALKYVEELQKKKQSDVLRFLLRVRCWELRQLNVIHRASRPSRPDKARRLGYKAKQGYVIYRIRVRRGGRKRPVPKGATYGKPTNQGVNQLKYQRSLKSTAEERVGRRCANLRVLNSYWINQDSTYKYFEVILVDPQHKAIRRDPRINWIVNPVHKHRESRGLTSTGKKSRGLGKGHGFNKTTAGRRKTWKRHNTLSIWRY
;
A
#
# COMPACT_ATOMS: atom_id res chain seq x y z
N MET A 1 63.44 12.71 43.81
CA MET A 1 62.34 11.79 44.19
C MET A 1 61.26 12.47 45.03
N ALA A 2 61.58 13.30 46.04
CA ALA A 2 60.59 13.91 46.95
C ALA A 2 59.65 15.00 46.36
N LYS A 3 60.04 15.70 45.28
CA LYS A 3 59.18 16.72 44.63
C LYS A 3 58.08 16.11 43.73
N SER A 4 58.29 14.88 43.24
CA SER A 4 57.34 14.18 42.37
C SER A 4 56.20 13.56 43.18
N THR A 5 56.53 13.00 44.34
CA THR A 5 55.54 12.44 45.28
C THR A 5 54.66 13.52 45.89
N LYS A 6 55.21 14.70 46.22
CA LYS A 6 54.42 15.83 46.73
C LYS A 6 53.36 16.32 45.74
N ARG A 7 53.71 16.45 44.45
CA ARG A 7 52.74 16.85 43.40
C ARG A 7 51.65 15.81 43.14
N ARG A 8 51.97 14.52 43.33
CA ARG A 8 50.99 13.44 43.19
C ARG A 8 50.03 13.38 44.37
N LEU A 9 50.53 13.62 45.59
CA LEU A 9 49.70 13.74 46.79
C LEU A 9 48.82 15.00 46.75
N GLU A 10 49.34 16.15 46.30
CA GLU A 10 48.56 17.37 46.11
C GLU A 10 47.48 17.24 45.01
N ALA A 11 47.69 16.37 44.02
CA ALA A 11 46.69 16.05 43.00
C ALA A 11 45.60 15.11 43.53
N GLU A 12 45.99 14.07 44.27
CA GLU A 12 45.04 13.15 44.93
C GLU A 12 44.22 13.85 46.02
N GLU A 13 44.80 14.84 46.70
CA GLU A 13 44.11 15.67 47.71
C GLU A 13 43.07 16.61 47.07
N LYS A 14 43.39 17.21 45.91
CA LYS A 14 42.43 18.01 45.13
C LYS A 14 41.29 17.17 44.55
N ASP A 15 41.57 15.93 44.15
CA ASP A 15 40.54 15.01 43.66
C ASP A 15 39.61 14.55 44.80
N TYR A 16 40.13 14.36 46.00
CA TYR A 16 39.33 14.09 47.21
C TYR A 16 38.50 15.31 47.64
N GLU A 17 39.05 16.52 47.55
CA GLU A 17 38.33 17.76 47.88
C GLU A 17 37.17 18.01 46.89
N ASN A 18 37.37 17.73 45.60
CA ASN A 18 36.34 17.83 44.58
C ASN A 18 35.25 16.74 44.74
N ALA A 19 35.64 15.51 45.10
CA ALA A 19 34.68 14.45 45.44
C ALA A 19 33.86 14.77 46.70
N SER A 20 34.48 15.41 47.70
CA SER A 20 33.83 15.90 48.92
C SER A 20 32.86 17.07 48.64
N LYS A 21 33.23 18.00 47.74
CA LYS A 21 32.33 19.09 47.28
C LYS A 21 31.14 18.56 46.48
N LEU A 22 31.31 17.51 45.68
CA LEU A 22 30.22 16.79 44.98
C LEU A 22 29.32 16.00 45.94
N GLN A 23 29.87 15.41 47.01
CA GLN A 23 29.09 14.78 48.07
C GLN A 23 28.36 15.80 48.97
N ARG A 24 28.93 16.99 49.20
CA ARG A 24 28.25 18.10 49.91
C ARG A 24 27.17 18.75 49.05
N ALA A 25 27.36 18.88 47.74
CA ALA A 25 26.33 19.34 46.80
C ALA A 25 25.14 18.36 46.70
N SER A 26 25.40 17.05 46.78
CA SER A 26 24.34 16.03 46.81
C SER A 26 23.68 15.84 48.18
N ARG A 27 24.36 16.21 49.28
CA ARG A 27 23.77 16.28 50.63
C ARG A 27 22.97 17.58 50.87
N GLY A 28 23.38 18.71 50.28
CA GLY A 28 22.63 19.97 50.32
C GLY A 28 21.29 19.94 49.58
N ILE A 29 21.14 19.05 48.60
CA ILE A 29 19.85 18.78 47.93
C ILE A 29 18.97 17.79 48.74
N ARG A 30 19.56 17.09 49.73
CA ARG A 30 18.85 16.11 50.58
C ARG A 30 18.49 16.62 51.99
N GLN A 31 18.79 17.88 52.32
CA GLN A 31 18.46 18.48 53.62
C GLN A 31 17.33 19.52 53.55
N GLY A 32 16.52 19.51 52.48
CA GLY A 32 15.25 20.24 52.41
C GLY A 32 14.01 19.35 52.41
N ALA A 33 14.15 18.04 52.63
CA ALA A 33 13.05 17.09 52.46
C ALA A 33 13.13 15.91 53.44
N VAL A 34 13.29 16.20 54.74
CA VAL A 34 12.86 15.29 55.82
C VAL A 34 12.46 16.15 57.01
N ASN A 35 11.24 16.67 56.97
CA ASN A 35 10.35 16.89 58.11
C ASN A 35 9.01 17.37 57.55
N GLU A 36 8.24 16.41 57.05
CA GLU A 36 6.78 16.43 56.95
C GLU A 36 6.37 15.09 56.29
N HIS A 37 6.48 14.02 57.08
CA HIS A 37 5.70 12.82 56.83
C HIS A 37 4.32 13.05 57.44
N ASP A 38 3.42 13.62 56.64
CA ASP A 38 2.01 13.22 56.50
C ASP A 38 1.26 14.31 55.72
N LYS A 39 0.57 13.90 54.64
CA LYS A 39 -0.22 14.68 53.67
C LYS A 39 0.56 15.20 52.45
N GLY A 40 0.42 14.55 51.28
CA GLY A 40 0.93 15.13 50.04
C GLY A 40 0.89 14.31 48.74
N GLU A 41 0.48 13.04 48.73
CA GLU A 41 0.36 12.27 47.46
C GLU A 41 -0.86 12.68 46.60
N ASP A 42 -1.84 13.40 47.16
CA ASP A 42 -3.08 13.78 46.46
C ASP A 42 -2.96 14.97 45.50
N ASP A 43 -1.87 15.77 45.59
CA ASP A 43 -1.75 17.00 44.80
C ASP A 43 -1.04 16.81 43.45
N GLN A 44 -0.29 15.72 43.28
CA GLN A 44 0.36 15.42 42.00
C GLN A 44 -0.69 15.01 40.96
N GLY A 45 -1.68 14.20 41.35
CA GLY A 45 -2.84 13.84 40.52
C GLY A 45 -3.79 15.02 40.23
N LYS A 46 -3.95 15.96 41.18
CA LYS A 46 -4.67 17.23 40.92
C LYS A 46 -3.91 18.12 39.94
N SER A 47 -2.58 18.18 40.03
CA SER A 47 -1.75 18.96 39.10
C SER A 47 -1.80 18.39 37.67
N GLU A 48 -1.76 17.06 37.52
CA GLU A 48 -1.81 16.37 36.22
C GLU A 48 -3.21 16.42 35.60
N SER A 49 -4.27 16.29 36.41
CA SER A 49 -5.65 16.46 35.93
C SER A 49 -5.98 17.91 35.59
N GLN A 50 -5.43 18.89 36.32
CA GLN A 50 -5.52 20.32 35.95
C GLN A 50 -4.71 20.66 34.70
N GLN A 51 -3.53 20.05 34.51
CA GLN A 51 -2.75 20.15 33.27
C GLN A 51 -3.48 19.51 32.10
N PHE A 52 -4.11 18.34 32.29
CA PHE A 52 -4.95 17.70 31.29
C PHE A 52 -6.20 18.54 30.98
N LEU A 53 -6.84 19.15 31.98
CA LEU A 53 -7.97 20.06 31.78
C LEU A 53 -7.55 21.36 31.08
N ARG A 54 -6.37 21.93 31.40
CA ARG A 54 -5.79 23.07 30.68
C ARG A 54 -5.46 22.73 29.23
N LEU A 55 -4.83 21.57 28.98
CA LEU A 55 -4.56 21.08 27.63
C LEU A 55 -5.87 20.82 26.89
N SER A 56 -6.87 20.19 27.52
CA SER A 56 -8.18 19.95 26.89
C SER A 56 -8.93 21.25 26.56
N ARG A 57 -8.82 22.28 27.41
CA ARG A 57 -9.35 23.63 27.14
C ARG A 57 -8.55 24.36 26.06
N ALA A 58 -7.24 24.16 25.98
CA ALA A 58 -6.40 24.67 24.89
C ALA A 58 -6.77 24.00 23.55
N PHE A 59 -6.95 22.67 23.53
CA PHE A 59 -7.43 21.92 22.37
C PHE A 59 -8.88 22.26 22.00
N ALA A 60 -9.74 22.58 22.97
CA ALA A 60 -11.11 23.03 22.71
C ALA A 60 -11.17 24.46 22.17
N LYS A 61 -10.26 25.36 22.60
CA LYS A 61 -10.10 26.70 22.03
C LYS A 61 -9.48 26.65 20.63
N ASP A 62 -8.54 25.73 20.37
CA ASP A 62 -7.97 25.50 19.03
C ASP A 62 -8.98 24.91 18.04
N LYS A 63 -9.99 24.15 18.51
CA LYS A 63 -11.07 23.61 17.67
C LYS A 63 -11.98 24.70 17.08
N ILE A 64 -12.07 25.87 17.70
CA ILE A 64 -12.90 26.98 17.22
C ILE A 64 -12.16 27.80 16.13
N LEU A 65 -10.83 27.71 16.08
CA LEU A 65 -9.98 28.55 15.22
C LEU A 65 -9.35 27.82 14.02
N ARG A 66 -9.66 26.54 13.80
CA ARG A 66 -9.25 25.82 12.58
C ARG A 66 -10.45 25.19 11.87
N LYS A 67 -11.20 26.04 11.16
CA LYS A 67 -11.69 25.68 9.81
C LYS A 67 -10.43 25.44 8.96
N ASP A 68 -9.86 24.25 9.05
CA ASP A 68 -8.62 23.93 8.37
C ASP A 68 -8.84 23.94 6.85
N SER A 69 -8.31 25.02 6.26
CA SER A 69 -7.76 25.26 4.93
C SER A 69 -7.67 24.13 3.90
N TYR A 70 -7.58 22.85 4.27
CA TYR A 70 -7.43 21.76 3.30
C TYR A 70 -8.77 21.29 2.73
N ILE A 71 -9.80 21.14 3.56
CA ILE A 71 -11.12 20.68 3.11
C ILE A 71 -11.77 21.75 2.24
N THR A 72 -11.72 23.02 2.67
CA THR A 72 -12.23 24.14 1.87
C THR A 72 -11.45 24.33 0.56
N ARG A 73 -10.13 24.18 0.55
CA ARG A 73 -9.35 24.19 -0.70
C ARG A 73 -9.67 23.01 -1.61
N PHE A 74 -9.96 21.84 -1.04
CA PHE A 74 -10.35 20.67 -1.81
C PHE A 74 -11.74 20.84 -2.41
N GLU A 75 -12.72 21.32 -1.63
CA GLU A 75 -14.07 21.65 -2.10
C GLU A 75 -14.04 22.72 -3.19
N GLU A 76 -13.24 23.78 -3.00
CA GLU A 76 -13.06 24.83 -3.99
C GLU A 76 -12.42 24.29 -5.27
N LYS A 77 -11.43 23.40 -5.15
CA LYS A 77 -10.80 22.76 -6.30
C LYS A 77 -11.75 21.85 -7.08
N VAL A 78 -12.53 21.03 -6.36
CA VAL A 78 -13.58 20.18 -6.97
C VAL A 78 -14.63 21.04 -7.67
N ARG A 79 -15.04 22.16 -7.06
CA ARG A 79 -15.97 23.12 -7.68
C ARG A 79 -15.40 23.74 -8.95
N THR A 80 -14.13 24.19 -8.93
CA THR A 80 -13.48 24.76 -10.12
C THR A 80 -13.32 23.73 -11.24
N GLU A 81 -12.96 22.48 -10.92
CA GLU A 81 -12.85 21.42 -11.92
C GLU A 81 -14.22 21.04 -12.50
N GLY A 82 -15.28 21.04 -11.67
CA GLY A 82 -16.66 20.87 -12.12
C GLY A 82 -17.13 21.99 -13.06
N GLU A 83 -16.87 23.25 -12.73
CA GLU A 83 -17.21 24.40 -13.56
C GLU A 83 -16.44 24.38 -14.90
N THR A 84 -15.18 23.95 -14.91
CA THR A 84 -14.40 23.80 -16.15
C THR A 84 -14.95 22.69 -17.04
N LEU A 85 -15.34 21.55 -16.46
CA LEU A 85 -15.92 20.44 -17.21
C LEU A 85 -17.26 20.86 -17.82
N LEU A 86 -18.10 21.55 -17.05
CA LEU A 86 -19.40 22.03 -17.52
C LEU A 86 -19.24 23.00 -18.69
N LYS A 87 -18.28 23.93 -18.63
CA LYS A 87 -17.94 24.82 -19.77
C LYS A 87 -17.48 24.05 -21.00
N THR A 88 -16.64 23.03 -20.84
CA THR A 88 -16.18 22.21 -21.98
C THR A 88 -17.28 21.35 -22.59
N VAL A 89 -18.27 20.91 -21.80
CA VAL A 89 -19.42 20.16 -22.31
C VAL A 89 -20.37 21.09 -23.07
N LEU A 90 -20.62 22.29 -22.54
CA LEU A 90 -21.46 23.29 -23.20
C LEU A 90 -20.83 23.77 -24.52
N SER A 91 -19.52 24.05 -24.54
CA SER A 91 -18.84 24.46 -25.79
C SER A 91 -18.90 23.35 -26.84
N LYS A 92 -18.65 22.10 -26.45
CA LYS A 92 -18.76 20.96 -27.38
C LYS A 92 -20.18 20.77 -27.91
N LYS A 93 -21.21 21.08 -27.11
CA LYS A 93 -22.60 21.01 -27.54
C LYS A 93 -22.91 22.06 -28.61
N GLU A 94 -22.41 23.29 -28.42
CA GLU A 94 -22.51 24.37 -29.41
C GLU A 94 -21.77 23.99 -30.70
N ASP A 95 -20.51 23.53 -30.60
CA ASP A 95 -19.73 23.07 -31.75
C ASP A 95 -20.47 21.98 -32.56
N THR A 96 -21.08 21.00 -31.87
CA THR A 96 -21.85 19.94 -32.55
C THR A 96 -23.09 20.46 -33.26
N ALA A 97 -23.78 21.45 -32.67
CA ALA A 97 -24.97 22.05 -33.28
C ALA A 97 -24.61 22.83 -34.56
N ASP A 98 -23.52 23.60 -34.53
CA ASP A 98 -23.02 24.34 -35.70
C ASP A 98 -22.59 23.38 -36.83
N THR A 99 -21.95 22.25 -36.47
CA THR A 99 -21.63 21.23 -37.49
C THR A 99 -22.88 20.59 -38.09
N GLU A 100 -23.92 20.34 -37.28
CA GLU A 100 -25.17 19.75 -37.79
C GLU A 100 -25.89 20.71 -38.76
N GLU A 101 -25.93 22.00 -38.44
CA GLU A 101 -26.53 23.03 -39.32
C GLU A 101 -25.77 23.18 -40.64
N THR A 102 -24.44 23.15 -40.60
CA THR A 102 -23.61 23.20 -41.81
C THR A 102 -23.81 21.97 -42.69
N TYR A 103 -23.88 20.76 -42.11
CA TYR A 103 -24.17 19.53 -42.88
C TYR A 103 -25.59 19.54 -43.47
N ARG A 104 -26.60 20.01 -42.73
CA ARG A 104 -27.97 20.14 -43.24
C ARG A 104 -28.05 21.11 -44.42
N SER A 105 -27.41 22.27 -44.31
CA SER A 105 -27.33 23.26 -45.40
C SER A 105 -26.64 22.68 -46.65
N MET A 106 -25.54 21.94 -46.48
CA MET A 106 -24.87 21.26 -47.59
C MET A 106 -25.78 20.21 -48.26
N LEU A 107 -26.49 19.40 -47.47
CA LEU A 107 -27.43 18.40 -48.00
C LEU A 107 -28.61 19.04 -48.72
N GLU A 108 -29.23 20.08 -48.17
CA GLU A 108 -30.33 20.81 -48.80
C GLU A 108 -29.90 21.48 -50.11
N SER A 109 -28.68 22.04 -50.16
CA SER A 109 -28.12 22.63 -51.40
C SER A 109 -27.92 21.58 -52.49
N LEU A 110 -27.41 20.40 -52.13
CA LEU A 110 -27.18 19.28 -53.05
C LEU A 110 -28.50 18.70 -53.55
N GLN A 111 -29.50 18.59 -52.67
CA GLN A 111 -30.83 18.07 -52.99
C GLN A 111 -31.58 19.05 -53.91
N THR A 112 -31.50 20.35 -53.65
CA THR A 112 -32.08 21.42 -54.49
C THR A 112 -31.41 21.45 -55.87
N ALA A 113 -30.08 21.32 -55.92
CA ALA A 113 -29.32 21.26 -57.18
C ALA A 113 -29.47 19.95 -57.94
N ALA A 114 -29.97 18.88 -57.31
CA ALA A 114 -30.31 17.62 -57.96
C ALA A 114 -31.75 17.61 -58.53
N LEU A 115 -32.65 18.41 -57.95
CA LEU A 115 -34.05 18.55 -58.36
C LEU A 115 -34.31 19.72 -59.32
N ALA A 116 -33.31 20.55 -59.62
CA ALA A 116 -33.44 21.65 -60.57
C ALA A 116 -33.60 21.12 -62.02
N PRO A 117 -34.60 21.59 -62.80
CA PRO A 117 -34.82 21.12 -64.17
C PRO A 117 -33.69 21.57 -65.10
N ASP A 118 -33.24 20.66 -65.96
CA ASP A 118 -32.18 20.91 -66.96
C ASP A 118 -32.65 21.93 -68.02
N SER A 119 -32.31 23.21 -67.86
CA SER A 119 -32.50 24.21 -68.91
C SER A 119 -31.35 24.13 -69.93
N THR A 120 -31.50 23.25 -70.93
CA THR A 120 -30.72 23.36 -72.17
C THR A 120 -31.60 23.93 -73.28
N HIS A 121 -31.51 25.24 -73.48
CA HIS A 121 -31.94 25.90 -74.70
C HIS A 121 -31.07 25.42 -75.87
N PHE A 122 -31.65 24.64 -76.78
CA PHE A 122 -31.08 24.36 -78.10
C PHE A 122 -31.37 25.54 -79.04
N VAL A 123 -30.40 26.41 -79.27
CA VAL A 123 -30.46 27.42 -80.34
C VAL A 123 -29.89 26.80 -81.62
N LYS A 124 -30.72 26.68 -82.66
CA LYS A 124 -30.30 26.37 -84.04
C LYS A 124 -29.50 27.54 -84.59
N ASN A 125 -28.31 27.27 -85.13
CA ASN A 125 -27.83 27.78 -86.43
C ASN A 125 -26.53 27.06 -86.80
N GLY A 126 -26.49 26.51 -88.01
CA GLY A 126 -25.51 25.52 -88.45
C GLY A 126 -24.22 26.10 -89.03
N VAL A 127 -23.16 25.29 -89.01
CA VAL A 127 -22.16 25.04 -90.06
C VAL A 127 -21.50 23.69 -89.73
N ARG A 128 -21.19 22.88 -90.75
CA ARG A 128 -20.64 21.51 -90.68
C ARG A 128 -19.10 21.51 -90.64
N SER A 129 -18.49 20.69 -89.77
CA SER A 129 -17.15 20.08 -89.95
C SER A 129 -16.93 18.93 -88.94
N PRO A 130 -16.01 17.97 -89.19
CA PRO A 130 -16.34 16.54 -89.14
C PRO A 130 -15.84 15.75 -87.91
N GLN A 131 -16.64 14.72 -87.57
CA GLN A 131 -16.29 13.41 -86.97
C GLN A 131 -15.26 13.36 -85.82
N VAL A 132 -15.77 13.27 -84.60
CA VAL A 132 -15.22 12.40 -83.55
C VAL A 132 -16.39 11.59 -82.98
N THR A 133 -16.31 10.27 -83.08
CA THR A 133 -17.26 9.33 -82.49
C THR A 133 -17.31 9.52 -80.97
N PRO A 134 -18.47 9.84 -80.36
CA PRO A 134 -18.58 10.02 -78.92
C PRO A 134 -18.94 8.68 -78.28
N THR A 135 -17.97 7.77 -78.15
CA THR A 135 -18.23 6.50 -77.45
C THR A 135 -17.35 6.27 -76.23
N ASP A 136 -16.25 7.02 -76.05
CA ASP A 136 -15.35 6.80 -74.91
C ASP A 136 -15.31 7.93 -73.87
N GLN A 137 -15.93 9.09 -74.13
CA GLN A 137 -16.01 10.18 -73.13
C GLN A 137 -17.28 10.17 -72.28
N CYS A 138 -18.32 9.45 -72.69
CA CYS A 138 -19.62 9.41 -72.00
C CYS A 138 -19.65 8.41 -70.83
N MET A 139 -18.63 7.55 -70.72
CA MET A 139 -18.52 6.46 -69.73
C MET A 139 -17.51 6.76 -68.62
N LEU A 140 -16.88 7.94 -68.63
CA LEU A 140 -16.02 8.36 -67.52
C LEU A 140 -16.92 8.83 -66.36
N PRO A 141 -16.74 8.30 -65.13
CA PRO A 141 -17.58 8.65 -63.98
C PRO A 141 -17.66 10.15 -63.69
N ALA A 142 -16.63 10.91 -64.10
CA ALA A 142 -16.55 12.37 -63.97
C ALA A 142 -17.52 13.15 -64.89
N ALA A 143 -17.99 12.56 -65.99
CA ALA A 143 -18.90 13.21 -66.95
C ALA A 143 -20.38 13.08 -66.56
N LEU A 144 -20.71 12.11 -65.69
CA LEU A 144 -22.06 11.85 -65.21
C LEU A 144 -22.32 12.63 -63.92
N ARG A 145 -22.96 13.80 -64.03
CA ARG A 145 -23.27 14.70 -62.90
C ARG A 145 -24.00 14.01 -61.74
N LEU A 146 -24.85 13.02 -62.03
CA LEU A 146 -25.55 12.25 -60.99
C LEU A 146 -24.61 11.30 -60.23
N TYR A 147 -23.62 10.74 -60.92
CA TYR A 147 -22.64 9.85 -60.30
C TYR A 147 -21.68 10.62 -59.40
N THR A 148 -21.16 11.77 -59.84
CA THR A 148 -20.30 12.63 -59.01
C THR A 148 -21.03 13.19 -57.80
N LYS A 149 -22.28 13.65 -57.97
CA LYS A 149 -23.13 14.11 -56.86
C LYS A 149 -23.50 12.97 -55.90
N GLY A 150 -23.80 11.78 -56.41
CA GLY A 150 -24.05 10.58 -55.60
C GLY A 150 -22.81 10.18 -54.78
N SER A 151 -21.62 10.27 -55.36
CA SER A 151 -20.36 10.03 -54.64
C SER A 151 -20.16 11.01 -53.49
N CYS A 152 -20.44 12.31 -53.70
CA CYS A 152 -20.34 13.32 -52.63
C CYS A 152 -21.35 13.07 -51.50
N VAL A 153 -22.58 12.64 -51.81
CA VAL A 153 -23.58 12.26 -50.79
C VAL A 153 -23.10 11.04 -49.99
N PHE A 154 -22.51 10.04 -50.66
CA PHE A 154 -21.94 8.88 -49.99
C PHE A 154 -20.77 9.25 -49.07
N GLU A 155 -19.84 10.09 -49.53
CA GLU A 155 -18.71 10.57 -48.71
C GLU A 155 -19.17 11.37 -47.50
N LEU A 156 -20.15 12.27 -47.67
CA LEU A 156 -20.74 13.02 -46.56
C LEU A 156 -21.47 12.09 -45.57
N SER A 157 -22.21 11.08 -46.07
CA SER A 157 -22.87 10.10 -45.21
C SER A 157 -21.88 9.25 -44.40
N ALA A 158 -20.74 8.87 -45.01
CA ALA A 158 -19.68 8.14 -44.33
C ALA A 158 -18.98 8.99 -43.26
N ALA A 159 -18.75 10.28 -43.53
CA ALA A 159 -18.22 11.22 -42.54
C ALA A 159 -19.18 11.40 -41.35
N LEU A 160 -20.49 11.48 -41.62
CA LEU A 160 -21.53 11.65 -40.60
C LEU A 160 -21.66 10.40 -39.71
N ILE A 161 -21.57 9.21 -40.30
CA ILE A 161 -21.51 7.93 -39.55
C ILE A 161 -20.24 7.88 -38.69
N GLY A 162 -19.09 8.32 -39.20
CA GLY A 162 -17.84 8.40 -38.43
C GLY A 162 -17.95 9.30 -37.20
N ILE A 163 -18.56 10.48 -37.36
CA ILE A 163 -18.83 11.41 -36.24
C ILE A 163 -19.79 10.78 -35.23
N TYR A 164 -20.83 10.07 -35.69
CA TYR A 164 -21.76 9.37 -34.81
C TYR A 164 -21.10 8.24 -34.01
N GLU A 165 -20.24 7.45 -34.64
CA GLU A 165 -19.46 6.41 -33.96
C GLU A 165 -18.49 7.02 -32.92
N ASP A 166 -17.84 8.13 -33.25
CA ASP A 166 -16.95 8.85 -32.34
C ASP A 166 -17.73 9.45 -31.15
N LEU A 167 -18.93 9.99 -31.40
CA LEU A 167 -19.84 10.46 -30.35
C LEU A 167 -20.31 9.31 -29.47
N SER A 168 -20.70 8.17 -30.05
CA SER A 168 -21.10 6.96 -29.33
C SER A 168 -19.96 6.41 -28.46
N ARG A 169 -18.73 6.39 -28.97
CA ARG A 169 -17.53 6.05 -28.19
C ARG A 169 -17.28 7.03 -27.04
N SER A 170 -17.54 8.32 -27.26
CA SER A 170 -17.41 9.37 -26.25
C SER A 170 -18.47 9.27 -25.15
N VAL A 171 -19.72 8.98 -25.51
CA VAL A 171 -20.83 8.74 -24.58
C VAL A 171 -20.58 7.46 -23.77
N ALA A 172 -20.13 6.37 -24.41
CA ALA A 172 -19.74 5.14 -23.72
C ALA A 172 -18.50 5.31 -22.80
N ALA A 173 -17.69 6.35 -23.03
CA ALA A 173 -16.61 6.74 -22.11
C ALA A 173 -17.14 7.55 -20.91
N LEU A 174 -18.14 8.41 -21.11
CA LEU A 174 -18.82 9.14 -20.05
C LEU A 174 -19.67 8.21 -19.15
N ASP A 175 -20.32 7.20 -19.72
CA ASP A 175 -21.14 6.23 -18.98
C ASP A 175 -20.30 5.32 -18.06
N ARG A 176 -19.04 5.06 -18.46
CA ARG A 176 -18.03 4.44 -17.57
C ARG A 176 -17.63 5.31 -16.38
N ASN A 177 -17.82 6.63 -16.45
CA ASN A 177 -17.60 7.54 -15.32
C ASN A 177 -18.83 7.60 -14.40
N LEU A 178 -20.05 7.40 -14.91
CA LEU A 178 -21.26 7.23 -14.09
C LEU A 178 -21.23 5.94 -13.25
N LEU A 179 -20.61 4.87 -13.76
CA LEU A 179 -20.31 3.68 -12.96
C LEU A 179 -19.39 3.97 -11.75
N MET A 180 -18.62 5.07 -11.73
CA MET A 180 -17.87 5.47 -10.53
C MET A 180 -18.78 5.90 -9.38
N GLU A 181 -19.95 6.51 -9.62
CA GLU A 181 -20.87 6.93 -8.55
C GLU A 181 -21.36 5.72 -7.76
N HIS A 182 -21.78 4.66 -8.44
CA HIS A 182 -22.19 3.41 -7.78
C HIS A 182 -21.05 2.75 -7.00
N THR A 183 -19.82 2.75 -7.54
CA THR A 183 -18.66 2.20 -6.80
C THR A 183 -18.23 3.05 -5.61
N TRP A 184 -18.45 4.37 -5.67
CA TRP A 184 -18.14 5.31 -4.59
C TRP A 184 -19.16 5.20 -3.47
N GLU A 185 -20.45 5.12 -3.79
CA GLU A 185 -21.52 4.89 -2.81
C GLU A 185 -21.37 3.55 -2.11
N GLU A 186 -21.08 2.47 -2.84
CA GLU A 186 -20.79 1.16 -2.24
C GLU A 186 -19.54 1.20 -1.34
N SER A 187 -18.51 1.94 -1.76
CA SER A 187 -17.28 2.09 -0.97
C SER A 187 -17.52 2.92 0.30
N ALA A 188 -18.32 3.97 0.22
CA ALA A 188 -18.72 4.81 1.34
C ALA A 188 -19.58 4.02 2.34
N GLN A 189 -20.55 3.22 1.86
CA GLN A 189 -21.36 2.33 2.67
C GLN A 189 -20.52 1.24 3.36
N ARG A 190 -19.53 0.65 2.66
CA ARG A 190 -18.59 -0.31 3.26
C ARG A 190 -17.76 0.32 4.37
N VAL A 191 -17.31 1.56 4.19
CA VAL A 191 -16.56 2.30 5.23
C VAL A 191 -17.46 2.61 6.42
N GLN A 192 -18.72 3.02 6.20
CA GLN A 192 -19.69 3.22 7.28
C GLN A 192 -19.93 1.94 8.07
N HIS A 193 -20.20 0.82 7.40
CA HIS A 193 -20.38 -0.49 8.05
C HIS A 193 -19.17 -0.91 8.89
N LEU A 194 -17.95 -0.59 8.43
CA LEU A 194 -16.71 -0.90 9.14
C LEU A 194 -16.51 -0.01 10.37
N LEU A 195 -16.92 1.26 10.29
CA LEU A 195 -16.93 2.18 11.42
C LEU A 195 -18.00 1.78 12.47
N GLU A 196 -19.17 1.36 12.03
CA GLU A 196 -20.25 0.87 12.89
C GLU A 196 -19.89 -0.45 13.57
N GLY A 197 -19.31 -1.40 12.84
CA GLY A 197 -18.78 -2.63 13.42
C GLY A 197 -17.64 -2.36 14.41
N GLY A 198 -16.75 -1.40 14.09
CA GLY A 198 -15.70 -0.95 15.02
C GLY A 198 -16.25 -0.33 16.30
N ARG A 199 -17.37 0.40 16.19
CA ARG A 199 -18.09 0.99 17.31
C ARG A 199 -18.74 -0.08 18.20
N GLN A 200 -19.44 -1.05 17.61
CA GLN A 200 -20.07 -2.15 18.35
C GLN A 200 -19.04 -2.98 19.12
N ILE A 201 -17.92 -3.33 18.49
CA ILE A 201 -16.82 -4.08 19.15
C ILE A 201 -16.22 -3.26 20.32
N ALA A 202 -16.14 -1.94 20.18
CA ALA A 202 -15.67 -1.08 21.26
C ALA A 202 -16.69 -1.02 22.41
N GLU A 203 -17.98 -0.90 22.11
CA GLU A 203 -19.09 -0.91 23.07
C GLU A 203 -19.14 -2.25 23.84
N GLU A 204 -19.01 -3.39 23.15
CA GLU A 204 -18.96 -4.74 23.74
C GLU A 204 -17.73 -4.93 24.63
N ARG A 205 -16.55 -4.44 24.22
CA ARG A 205 -15.34 -4.51 25.07
C ARG A 205 -15.47 -3.67 26.34
N ILE A 206 -16.08 -2.49 26.24
CA ILE A 206 -16.30 -1.62 27.39
C ILE A 206 -17.34 -2.25 28.33
N ALA A 207 -18.41 -2.85 27.79
CA ALA A 207 -19.41 -3.58 28.57
C ALA A 207 -18.83 -4.83 29.25
N GLY A 208 -17.99 -5.60 28.54
CA GLY A 208 -17.29 -6.76 29.10
C GLY A 208 -16.34 -6.40 30.24
N GLN A 209 -15.55 -5.33 30.08
CA GLN A 209 -14.68 -4.83 31.15
C GLN A 209 -15.45 -4.26 32.35
N ALA A 210 -16.64 -3.71 32.13
CA ALA A 210 -17.53 -3.28 33.21
C ALA A 210 -18.10 -4.48 33.99
N ASN A 211 -18.54 -5.54 33.30
CA ASN A 211 -19.06 -6.75 33.94
C ASN A 211 -17.98 -7.57 34.68
N GLU A 212 -16.76 -7.66 34.14
CA GLU A 212 -15.64 -8.31 34.84
C GLU A 212 -15.23 -7.60 36.13
N ARG A 213 -15.40 -6.26 36.20
CA ARG A 213 -15.15 -5.47 37.41
C ARG A 213 -16.27 -5.60 38.44
N ILE A 214 -17.52 -5.75 38.02
CA ILE A 214 -18.65 -6.02 38.91
C ILE A 214 -18.57 -7.44 39.49
N GLY A 215 -18.17 -8.44 38.69
CA GLY A 215 -18.03 -9.82 39.14
C GLY A 215 -16.89 -10.07 40.14
N ARG A 216 -15.85 -9.25 40.15
CA ARG A 216 -14.73 -9.35 41.13
C ARG A 216 -14.99 -8.61 42.44
N GLY A 217 -16.02 -7.78 42.53
CA GLY A 217 -16.40 -7.04 43.74
C GLY A 217 -17.36 -7.78 44.69
N GLY A 218 -17.86 -8.97 44.31
CA GLY A 218 -18.90 -9.69 45.05
C GLY A 218 -18.42 -10.81 45.99
N GLN A 219 -17.11 -11.00 46.16
CA GLN A 219 -16.56 -12.07 47.02
C GLN A 219 -15.41 -11.55 47.88
N ASN A 220 -15.67 -10.57 48.76
CA ASN A 220 -14.87 -10.37 49.99
C ASN A 220 -15.48 -9.26 50.87
N GLU A 221 -16.64 -9.50 51.48
CA GLU A 221 -17.08 -8.69 52.62
C GLU A 221 -17.71 -9.57 53.69
N ARG A 222 -16.87 -10.09 54.59
CA ARG A 222 -17.28 -10.47 55.95
C ARG A 222 -16.09 -10.49 56.90
N SER A 223 -15.67 -9.31 57.39
CA SER A 223 -15.33 -9.10 58.81
C SER A 223 -14.63 -7.75 59.08
N LYS A 224 -15.18 -7.04 60.08
CA LYS A 224 -14.52 -6.19 61.10
C LYS A 224 -14.08 -4.75 60.76
N SER A 225 -14.99 -3.84 61.13
CA SER A 225 -14.86 -2.76 62.15
C SER A 225 -13.89 -1.58 61.99
N ARG A 226 -14.53 -0.40 61.92
CA ARG A 226 -14.32 0.85 62.70
C ARG A 226 -13.07 1.70 62.38
N GLY A 227 -13.30 2.79 61.66
CA GLY A 227 -12.42 3.96 61.53
C GLY A 227 -13.05 4.97 60.55
N GLU A 228 -13.15 6.23 60.94
CA GLU A 228 -13.70 7.33 60.13
C GLU A 228 -12.70 7.80 59.03
N HIS A 229 -13.28 8.43 58.00
CA HIS A 229 -12.69 9.31 56.97
C HIS A 229 -12.24 8.76 55.59
N GLU A 230 -12.78 9.43 54.56
CA GLU A 230 -12.23 9.67 53.20
C GLU A 230 -12.01 8.50 52.22
N GLU A 231 -13.07 7.87 51.70
CA GLU A 231 -12.95 6.97 50.53
C GLU A 231 -14.01 7.16 49.43
N ASP A 232 -14.50 8.38 49.21
CA ASP A 232 -15.47 8.67 48.13
C ASP A 232 -14.86 9.39 46.90
N GLY A 233 -13.55 9.62 46.90
CA GLY A 233 -12.85 10.38 45.85
C GLY A 233 -12.77 9.66 44.51
N TRP A 234 -12.46 8.36 44.54
CA TRP A 234 -12.28 7.53 43.34
C TRP A 234 -13.60 7.21 42.63
N ALA A 235 -14.67 6.97 43.40
CA ALA A 235 -16.00 6.73 42.84
C ALA A 235 -16.54 8.00 42.14
N LYS A 236 -16.31 9.19 42.71
CA LYS A 236 -16.70 10.46 42.11
C LYS A 236 -15.89 10.79 40.86
N THR A 237 -14.57 10.61 40.88
CA THR A 237 -13.70 10.83 39.70
C THR A 237 -13.98 9.83 38.58
N ALA A 238 -14.27 8.57 38.88
CA ALA A 238 -14.69 7.56 37.90
C ALA A 238 -16.05 7.90 37.26
N ARG A 239 -17.02 8.39 38.05
CA ARG A 239 -18.31 8.87 37.54
C ARG A 239 -18.17 10.14 36.70
N GLN A 240 -17.24 11.02 37.06
CA GLN A 240 -16.99 12.26 36.34
C GLN A 240 -16.25 12.02 35.01
N THR A 241 -15.32 11.08 34.98
CA THR A 241 -14.66 10.61 33.74
C THR A 241 -15.61 9.85 32.84
N SER A 242 -16.48 8.98 33.37
CA SER A 242 -17.50 8.29 32.54
C SER A 242 -18.50 9.27 31.93
N ARG A 243 -18.96 10.27 32.70
CA ARG A 243 -19.80 11.38 32.19
C ARG A 243 -19.06 12.24 31.17
N GLY A 244 -17.77 12.47 31.36
CA GLY A 244 -16.91 13.18 30.40
C GLY A 244 -16.81 12.45 29.07
N ILE A 245 -16.60 11.13 29.10
CA ILE A 245 -16.55 10.26 27.92
C ILE A 245 -17.91 10.20 27.23
N GLN A 246 -19.01 10.05 27.98
CA GLN A 246 -20.36 10.08 27.42
C GLN A 246 -20.69 11.41 26.75
N ARG A 247 -20.27 12.55 27.33
CA ARG A 247 -20.41 13.87 26.71
C ARG A 247 -19.58 14.00 25.43
N LEU A 248 -18.38 13.44 25.41
CA LEU A 248 -17.50 13.46 24.24
C LEU A 248 -18.05 12.58 23.10
N VAL A 249 -18.62 11.42 23.43
CA VAL A 249 -19.34 10.54 22.49
C VAL A 249 -20.62 11.21 21.98
N LYS A 250 -21.32 11.99 22.82
CA LYS A 250 -22.52 12.74 22.44
C LYS A 250 -22.20 14.01 21.63
N ALA A 251 -20.99 14.55 21.76
CA ALA A 251 -20.47 15.73 21.05
C ALA A 251 -19.76 15.40 19.73
N LEU A 252 -19.57 14.12 19.41
CA LEU A 252 -19.22 13.71 18.05
C LEU A 252 -20.38 14.10 17.11
N PRO A 253 -20.11 14.72 15.95
CA PRO A 253 -21.14 15.29 15.09
C PRO A 253 -22.12 14.18 14.65
N ARG A 254 -23.38 14.33 15.07
CA ARG A 254 -24.52 13.56 14.53
C ARG A 254 -25.07 14.28 13.31
N GLU A 255 -24.23 14.51 12.31
CA GLU A 255 -24.76 15.00 11.04
C GLU A 255 -25.45 13.83 10.33
N LYS A 256 -26.78 13.82 10.44
CA LYS A 256 -27.62 13.18 9.42
C LYS A 256 -27.36 13.94 8.12
N LEU A 257 -26.43 13.47 7.30
CA LEU A 257 -26.40 13.81 5.88
C LEU A 257 -27.67 13.24 5.25
N LYS A 258 -28.77 13.98 5.37
CA LYS A 258 -29.96 13.79 4.54
C LYS A 258 -29.61 14.31 3.16
N PHE A 259 -29.06 13.46 2.30
CA PHE A 259 -29.20 13.68 0.87
C PHE A 259 -30.66 13.39 0.51
N LYS A 260 -31.41 14.44 0.16
CA LYS A 260 -32.68 14.27 -0.56
C LYS A 260 -32.32 13.92 -2.01
N CYS A 261 -32.09 12.64 -2.31
CA CYS A 261 -32.23 12.18 -3.68
C CYS A 261 -33.72 12.19 -4.01
N HIS A 262 -34.12 12.97 -5.01
CA HIS A 262 -35.48 12.88 -5.54
C HIS A 262 -35.59 11.53 -6.23
N THR A 263 -36.52 10.71 -5.75
CA THR A 263 -36.96 9.45 -6.36
C THR A 263 -37.32 9.66 -7.82
N PHE A 264 -36.51 9.10 -8.74
CA PHE A 264 -37.03 8.60 -10.01
C PHE A 264 -37.46 7.15 -9.76
N LYS A 265 -38.77 6.96 -9.59
CA LYS A 265 -39.40 5.66 -9.75
C LYS A 265 -39.59 5.40 -11.24
N ASN A 266 -39.56 4.12 -11.60
CA ASN A 266 -39.81 3.51 -12.91
C ASN A 266 -38.53 3.24 -13.71
N LEU A 267 -38.00 2.01 -13.58
CA LEU A 267 -37.72 1.17 -14.74
C LEU A 267 -37.47 -0.29 -14.32
N ASP A 268 -38.49 -0.94 -13.77
CA ASP A 268 -38.56 -2.40 -13.71
C ASP A 268 -38.86 -2.93 -15.12
N HIS A 269 -37.91 -2.89 -16.07
CA HIS A 269 -38.15 -3.52 -17.38
C HIS A 269 -36.96 -3.89 -18.29
N TYR A 270 -35.73 -4.10 -17.82
CA TYR A 270 -34.66 -4.58 -18.72
C TYR A 270 -33.63 -5.48 -18.02
N ASP A 271 -34.07 -6.63 -17.52
CA ASP A 271 -33.19 -7.61 -16.86
C ASP A 271 -32.94 -8.91 -17.68
N ASN A 272 -33.30 -8.97 -18.96
CA ASN A 272 -33.17 -10.22 -19.76
C ASN A 272 -32.46 -10.07 -21.11
N TRP A 273 -31.48 -9.17 -21.25
CA TRP A 273 -30.68 -9.07 -22.48
C TRP A 273 -29.17 -8.87 -22.25
N ILE A 274 -28.62 -9.47 -21.19
CA ILE A 274 -27.18 -9.42 -20.88
C ILE A 274 -26.66 -10.82 -20.50
N VAL A 275 -27.06 -11.86 -21.25
CA VAL A 275 -26.49 -13.21 -21.03
C VAL A 275 -25.89 -13.82 -22.31
N ASP A 276 -26.24 -13.33 -23.51
CA ASP A 276 -25.81 -13.98 -24.76
C ASP A 276 -24.77 -13.23 -25.61
N THR A 277 -24.39 -11.99 -25.28
CA THR A 277 -23.45 -11.19 -26.12
C THR A 277 -22.00 -11.15 -25.61
N VAL A 278 -21.66 -11.82 -24.52
CA VAL A 278 -20.33 -11.70 -23.86
C VAL A 278 -19.32 -12.77 -24.29
N LYS A 279 -19.60 -13.56 -25.33
CA LYS A 279 -18.67 -14.65 -25.73
C LYS A 279 -17.76 -14.36 -26.94
N ASP A 280 -18.06 -13.40 -27.80
CA ASP A 280 -17.33 -13.29 -29.09
C ASP A 280 -16.84 -11.88 -29.43
N SER A 281 -16.12 -11.23 -28.52
CA SER A 281 -15.29 -10.07 -28.90
C SER A 281 -13.88 -10.16 -28.33
N ASP A 282 -13.02 -10.77 -29.13
CA ASP A 282 -11.57 -10.57 -29.11
C ASP A 282 -11.24 -9.10 -29.46
N PHE A 283 -11.58 -8.17 -28.56
CA PHE A 283 -11.26 -6.75 -28.75
C PHE A 283 -9.95 -6.39 -28.05
N CYS A 284 -8.87 -6.55 -28.80
CA CYS A 284 -7.55 -5.99 -28.52
C CYS A 284 -7.61 -4.45 -28.59
N GLY A 285 -8.04 -3.80 -27.51
CA GLY A 285 -8.06 -2.34 -27.37
C GLY A 285 -7.14 -1.90 -26.22
N ASP A 286 -6.23 -0.96 -26.51
CA ASP A 286 -5.15 -0.47 -25.65
C ASP A 286 -5.58 -0.06 -24.22
N SER A 287 -5.46 -0.99 -23.26
CA SER A 287 -5.68 -0.78 -21.83
C SER A 287 -4.46 -0.12 -21.15
N LYS A 288 -3.92 0.98 -21.71
CA LYS A 288 -2.59 1.49 -21.34
C LYS A 288 -2.51 2.32 -20.04
N ASP A 289 -3.62 2.87 -19.52
CA ASP A 289 -3.52 3.88 -18.44
C ASP A 289 -4.05 3.49 -17.05
N LEU A 290 -4.75 2.37 -16.89
CA LEU A 290 -5.18 1.90 -15.57
C LEU A 290 -4.12 0.99 -14.93
N MET A 291 -3.25 1.60 -14.11
CA MET A 291 -2.27 0.87 -13.30
C MET A 291 -2.98 -0.17 -12.40
N GLY A 292 -2.53 -1.43 -12.44
CA GLY A 292 -3.12 -2.47 -11.58
C GLY A 292 -2.92 -2.20 -10.08
N ALA A 293 -3.86 -2.62 -9.22
CA ALA A 293 -3.82 -2.38 -7.76
C ALA A 293 -2.47 -2.75 -7.08
N LEU A 294 -1.82 -3.84 -7.51
CA LEU A 294 -0.53 -4.27 -6.96
C LEU A 294 0.62 -3.30 -7.27
N LYS A 295 0.50 -2.53 -8.35
CA LYS A 295 1.48 -1.52 -8.75
C LYS A 295 1.46 -0.34 -7.78
N TYR A 296 0.28 0.13 -7.36
CA TYR A 296 0.15 1.14 -6.30
C TYR A 296 0.75 0.67 -4.98
N VAL A 297 0.48 -0.58 -4.57
CA VAL A 297 1.08 -1.17 -3.35
C VAL A 297 2.60 -1.21 -3.46
N GLU A 298 3.14 -1.54 -4.64
CA GLU A 298 4.58 -1.49 -4.87
C GLU A 298 5.16 -0.08 -4.74
N GLU A 299 4.55 0.92 -5.38
CA GLU A 299 5.04 2.31 -5.33
C GLU A 299 4.98 2.86 -3.90
N LEU A 300 3.91 2.56 -3.16
CA LEU A 300 3.80 2.87 -1.73
C LEU A 300 4.96 2.22 -0.97
N GLN A 301 5.21 0.94 -1.18
CA GLN A 301 6.31 0.19 -0.54
C GLN A 301 7.71 0.65 -0.95
N LYS A 302 7.90 1.39 -2.06
CA LYS A 302 9.18 2.01 -2.38
C LYS A 302 9.45 3.21 -1.46
N LYS A 303 8.42 4.01 -1.17
CA LYS A 303 8.48 5.20 -0.30
C LYS A 303 8.35 4.85 1.19
N LYS A 304 9.21 3.96 1.73
CA LYS A 304 9.12 3.48 3.14
C LYS A 304 9.32 4.53 4.23
N GLN A 305 9.86 5.70 3.88
CA GLN A 305 10.07 6.80 4.81
C GLN A 305 8.86 7.76 4.88
N SER A 306 7.78 7.53 4.11
CA SER A 306 6.55 8.28 4.26
C SER A 306 5.91 8.02 5.62
N ASP A 307 5.18 9.00 6.15
CA ASP A 307 4.61 8.93 7.50
C ASP A 307 3.60 7.79 7.65
N VAL A 308 2.79 7.56 6.61
CA VAL A 308 1.83 6.43 6.54
C VAL A 308 2.56 5.09 6.70
N LEU A 309 3.65 4.85 5.96
CA LEU A 309 4.38 3.59 6.05
C LEU A 309 5.20 3.48 7.34
N ARG A 310 5.78 4.58 7.82
CA ARG A 310 6.50 4.58 9.10
C ARG A 310 5.56 4.21 10.25
N PHE A 311 4.36 4.78 10.27
CA PHE A 311 3.30 4.44 11.23
C PHE A 311 2.95 2.95 11.15
N LEU A 312 2.62 2.45 9.95
CA LEU A 312 2.28 1.03 9.75
C LEU A 312 3.43 0.08 10.14
N LEU A 313 4.67 0.41 9.80
CA LEU A 313 5.84 -0.38 10.18
C LEU A 313 6.08 -0.34 11.69
N ARG A 314 5.80 0.77 12.37
CA ARG A 314 5.92 0.87 13.83
C ARG A 314 4.91 -0.03 14.53
N VAL A 315 3.64 0.03 14.13
CA VAL A 315 2.57 -0.83 14.67
C VAL A 315 2.86 -2.31 14.41
N ARG A 316 3.21 -2.67 13.17
CA ARG A 316 3.59 -4.06 12.83
C ARG A 316 4.83 -4.53 13.59
N CYS A 317 5.81 -3.66 13.81
CA CYS A 317 7.00 -4.03 14.57
C CYS A 317 6.65 -4.34 16.02
N TRP A 318 5.73 -3.59 16.62
CA TRP A 318 5.22 -3.90 17.95
C TRP A 318 4.54 -5.27 18.00
N GLU A 319 3.62 -5.55 17.07
CA GLU A 319 2.95 -6.86 16.96
C GLU A 319 3.97 -8.02 16.82
N LEU A 320 4.91 -7.90 15.89
CA LEU A 320 5.93 -8.93 15.63
C LEU A 320 6.91 -9.15 16.79
N ARG A 321 7.03 -8.20 17.72
CA ARG A 321 7.84 -8.37 18.94
C ARG A 321 7.14 -9.26 19.96
N GLN A 322 5.81 -9.13 20.07
CA GLN A 322 5.00 -9.94 20.99
C GLN A 322 4.89 -11.39 20.52
N LEU A 323 4.91 -11.62 19.21
CA LEU A 323 4.82 -12.95 18.64
C LEU A 323 6.13 -13.76 18.79
N ASN A 324 5.99 -15.09 18.71
CA ASN A 324 7.11 -16.03 18.76
C ASN A 324 8.12 -15.81 17.64
N VAL A 325 9.37 -16.24 17.88
CA VAL A 325 10.50 -16.04 16.96
C VAL A 325 10.20 -16.56 15.55
N ILE A 326 9.55 -17.72 15.46
CA ILE A 326 9.06 -18.34 14.23
C ILE A 326 7.58 -18.63 14.45
N HIS A 327 6.72 -18.06 13.63
CA HIS A 327 5.28 -18.33 13.67
C HIS A 327 4.70 -18.37 12.25
N ARG A 328 3.62 -19.13 12.09
CA ARG A 328 2.88 -19.20 10.82
C ARG A 328 2.05 -17.93 10.65
N ALA A 329 2.05 -17.37 9.45
CA ALA A 329 1.17 -16.26 9.09
C ALA A 329 0.02 -16.78 8.23
N SER A 330 -1.20 -16.28 8.48
CA SER A 330 -2.38 -16.69 7.71
C SER A 330 -2.36 -16.14 6.28
N ARG A 331 -1.85 -14.92 6.08
CA ARG A 331 -1.76 -14.24 4.78
C ARG A 331 -0.43 -13.49 4.67
N PRO A 332 0.07 -13.24 3.44
CA PRO A 332 1.25 -12.41 3.25
C PRO A 332 0.98 -10.98 3.71
N SER A 333 1.89 -10.40 4.50
CA SER A 333 1.82 -8.97 4.87
C SER A 333 2.02 -8.06 3.66
N ARG A 334 2.67 -8.59 2.62
CA ARG A 334 3.00 -7.90 1.36
C ARG A 334 2.62 -8.76 0.15
N PRO A 335 1.36 -8.69 -0.31
CA PRO A 335 0.89 -9.52 -1.42
C PRO A 335 1.59 -9.20 -2.74
N ASP A 336 1.96 -7.93 -2.98
CA ASP A 336 2.77 -7.46 -4.12
C ASP A 336 4.08 -8.24 -4.24
N LYS A 337 4.83 -8.28 -3.14
CA LYS A 337 6.18 -8.84 -3.11
C LYS A 337 6.13 -10.36 -3.08
N ALA A 338 5.19 -10.93 -2.34
CA ALA A 338 5.00 -12.37 -2.29
C ALA A 338 4.71 -12.94 -3.68
N ARG A 339 3.78 -12.32 -4.43
CA ARG A 339 3.41 -12.75 -5.79
C ARG A 339 4.59 -12.71 -6.75
N ARG A 340 5.41 -11.64 -6.72
CA ARG A 340 6.63 -11.54 -7.54
C ARG A 340 7.64 -12.67 -7.25
N LEU A 341 7.65 -13.19 -6.03
CA LEU A 341 8.57 -14.24 -5.61
C LEU A 341 7.99 -15.65 -5.78
N GLY A 342 6.78 -15.77 -6.36
CA GLY A 342 6.15 -17.04 -6.72
C GLY A 342 5.06 -17.52 -5.77
N TYR A 343 4.63 -16.72 -4.79
CA TYR A 343 3.45 -17.05 -3.98
C TYR A 343 2.17 -16.97 -4.82
N LYS A 344 1.28 -17.96 -4.62
CA LYS A 344 -0.07 -17.98 -5.15
C LYS A 344 -1.04 -18.28 -4.00
N ALA A 345 -2.21 -17.64 -4.02
CA ALA A 345 -3.25 -17.85 -3.04
C ALA A 345 -4.03 -19.13 -3.35
N LYS A 346 -3.40 -20.28 -3.15
CA LYS A 346 -4.01 -21.62 -3.28
C LYS A 346 -3.45 -22.54 -2.21
N GLN A 347 -4.14 -23.65 -1.97
CA GLN A 347 -3.71 -24.65 -1.00
C GLN A 347 -2.33 -25.23 -1.35
N GLY A 348 -1.54 -25.52 -0.31
CA GLY A 348 -0.15 -25.97 -0.43
C GLY A 348 0.90 -24.85 -0.38
N TYR A 349 0.52 -23.56 -0.45
CA TYR A 349 1.41 -22.45 -0.10
C TYR A 349 1.24 -22.06 1.37
N VAL A 350 2.36 -21.88 2.07
CA VAL A 350 2.38 -21.46 3.48
C VAL A 350 3.37 -20.33 3.67
N ILE A 351 3.05 -19.41 4.56
CA ILE A 351 3.94 -18.30 4.92
C ILE A 351 4.30 -18.41 6.38
N TYR A 352 5.60 -18.32 6.65
CA TYR A 352 6.14 -18.22 8.00
C TYR A 352 6.82 -16.88 8.18
N ARG A 353 6.56 -16.25 9.31
CA ARG A 353 7.26 -15.04 9.76
C ARG A 353 8.39 -15.47 10.70
N ILE A 354 9.53 -14.83 10.53
CA ILE A 354 10.70 -15.07 11.37
C ILE A 354 11.45 -13.78 11.67
N ARG A 355 11.88 -13.64 12.92
CA ARG A 355 12.83 -12.60 13.33
C ARG A 355 14.25 -13.13 13.43
N VAL A 356 15.21 -12.37 12.92
CA VAL A 356 16.64 -12.66 12.99
C VAL A 356 17.37 -11.49 13.59
N ARG A 357 18.22 -11.75 14.60
CA ARG A 357 18.98 -10.71 15.30
C ARG A 357 19.94 -10.01 14.34
N ARG A 358 19.99 -8.68 14.43
CA ARG A 358 20.88 -7.80 13.67
C ARG A 358 22.29 -7.85 14.23
N GLY A 359 23.23 -7.34 13.43
CA GLY A 359 24.64 -7.22 13.80
C GLY A 359 25.55 -8.20 13.07
N GLY A 360 26.84 -8.14 13.43
CA GLY A 360 27.84 -9.12 13.01
C GLY A 360 27.69 -10.45 13.76
N ARG A 361 28.55 -11.41 13.43
CA ARG A 361 28.60 -12.69 14.14
C ARG A 361 29.93 -12.78 14.86
N LYS A 362 29.89 -12.66 16.19
CA LYS A 362 31.05 -12.90 17.05
C LYS A 362 31.57 -14.32 16.83
N ARG A 363 32.89 -14.48 16.75
CA ARG A 363 33.49 -15.83 16.75
C ARG A 363 33.21 -16.51 18.10
N PRO A 364 32.77 -17.78 18.11
CA PRO A 364 32.56 -18.53 19.35
C PRO A 364 33.92 -18.98 19.90
N VAL A 365 34.62 -18.09 20.59
CA VAL A 365 35.89 -18.38 21.30
C VAL A 365 35.72 -18.11 22.80
N PRO A 366 36.15 -19.05 23.68
CA PRO A 366 36.17 -18.81 25.12
C PRO A 366 37.03 -17.60 25.45
N LYS A 367 36.49 -16.66 26.24
CA LYS A 367 37.18 -15.43 26.70
C LYS A 367 37.83 -14.56 25.59
N GLY A 368 37.49 -14.78 24.31
CA GLY A 368 38.14 -14.07 23.20
C GLY A 368 39.49 -14.66 22.75
N ALA A 369 39.95 -15.75 23.37
CA ALA A 369 41.24 -16.37 23.03
C ALA A 369 41.09 -17.27 21.79
N THR A 370 41.70 -16.86 20.67
CA THR A 370 41.70 -17.67 19.42
C THR A 370 42.96 -18.52 19.26
N TYR A 371 44.09 -18.11 19.87
CA TYR A 371 45.44 -18.67 19.69
C TYR A 371 45.96 -18.59 18.23
N GLY A 372 47.26 -18.80 18.04
CA GLY A 372 47.92 -18.77 16.73
C GLY A 372 48.24 -17.37 16.20
N LYS A 373 48.40 -17.27 14.88
CA LYS A 373 48.89 -16.06 14.19
C LYS A 373 48.00 -14.83 14.48
N PRO A 374 48.59 -13.62 14.67
CA PRO A 374 47.84 -12.40 14.95
C PRO A 374 46.71 -12.08 13.96
N THR A 375 46.88 -12.43 12.68
CA THR A 375 45.86 -12.23 11.63
C THR A 375 44.54 -12.95 11.92
N ASN A 376 44.58 -14.06 12.66
CA ASN A 376 43.41 -14.84 13.01
C ASN A 376 42.80 -14.45 14.36
N GLN A 377 43.37 -13.50 15.12
CA GLN A 377 42.91 -13.21 16.48
C GLN A 377 41.65 -12.32 16.56
N GLY A 378 41.12 -11.81 15.43
CA GLY A 378 39.91 -10.97 15.42
C GLY A 378 38.63 -11.69 15.87
N VAL A 379 37.86 -11.08 16.78
CA VAL A 379 36.63 -11.69 17.37
C VAL A 379 35.34 -10.91 17.06
N ASN A 380 35.32 -9.60 17.32
CA ASN A 380 34.07 -8.82 17.39
C ASN A 380 33.60 -8.26 16.02
N GLN A 381 34.52 -7.78 15.18
CA GLN A 381 34.17 -7.08 13.94
C GLN A 381 33.89 -8.02 12.75
N LEU A 382 33.85 -9.33 12.99
CA LEU A 382 33.58 -10.33 11.97
C LEU A 382 32.14 -10.23 11.43
N LYS A 383 32.02 -10.30 10.11
CA LYS A 383 30.74 -10.33 9.41
C LYS A 383 30.43 -11.75 8.96
N TYR A 384 29.16 -12.13 9.03
CA TYR A 384 28.75 -13.45 8.58
C TYR A 384 28.73 -13.50 7.05
N GLN A 385 29.23 -14.59 6.47
CA GLN A 385 29.30 -14.76 5.01
C GLN A 385 27.92 -14.81 4.35
N ARG A 386 26.92 -15.38 5.04
CA ARG A 386 25.54 -15.45 4.54
C ARG A 386 24.75 -14.24 5.04
N SER A 387 23.78 -13.80 4.25
CA SER A 387 22.89 -12.72 4.65
C SER A 387 21.93 -13.16 5.78
N LEU A 388 21.46 -12.21 6.60
CA LEU A 388 20.46 -12.48 7.64
C LEU A 388 19.18 -13.12 7.09
N LYS A 389 18.82 -12.79 5.85
CA LYS A 389 17.69 -13.37 5.12
C LYS A 389 17.92 -14.86 4.79
N SER A 390 19.16 -15.27 4.50
CA SER A 390 19.50 -16.69 4.30
C SER A 390 19.39 -17.46 5.61
N THR A 391 19.88 -16.87 6.72
CA THR A 391 19.72 -17.45 8.07
C THR A 391 18.24 -17.60 8.43
N ALA A 392 17.40 -16.66 8.01
CA ALA A 392 15.95 -16.73 8.19
C ALA A 392 15.35 -17.94 7.47
N GLU A 393 15.68 -18.10 6.18
CA GLU A 393 15.24 -19.24 5.35
C GLU A 393 15.68 -20.58 5.97
N GLU A 394 16.94 -20.70 6.39
CA GLU A 394 17.48 -21.91 7.02
C GLU A 394 16.79 -22.27 8.34
N ARG A 395 16.53 -21.29 9.21
CA ARG A 395 15.83 -21.53 10.48
C ARG A 395 14.40 -22.01 10.25
N VAL A 396 13.69 -21.40 9.29
CA VAL A 396 12.34 -21.83 8.93
C VAL A 396 12.35 -23.21 8.27
N GLY A 397 13.29 -23.48 7.37
CA GLY A 397 13.43 -24.79 6.71
C GLY A 397 13.74 -25.93 7.69
N ARG A 398 14.49 -25.66 8.76
CA ARG A 398 14.71 -26.63 9.85
C ARG A 398 13.45 -26.86 10.69
N ARG A 399 12.68 -25.80 10.96
CA ARG A 399 11.42 -25.91 11.73
C ARG A 399 10.33 -26.65 10.95
N CYS A 400 10.25 -26.43 9.65
CA CYS A 400 9.24 -27.01 8.75
C CYS A 400 9.90 -27.94 7.74
N ALA A 401 10.49 -29.05 8.21
CA ALA A 401 11.31 -29.93 7.39
C ALA A 401 10.53 -30.65 6.27
N ASN A 402 9.21 -30.84 6.44
CA ASN A 402 8.31 -31.40 5.43
C ASN A 402 8.07 -30.46 4.25
N LEU A 403 8.19 -29.14 4.47
CA LEU A 403 7.93 -28.12 3.47
C LEU A 403 9.20 -27.74 2.69
N ARG A 404 9.02 -27.17 1.50
CA ARG A 404 10.12 -26.67 0.66
C ARG A 404 10.14 -25.15 0.66
N VAL A 405 11.27 -24.56 1.02
CA VAL A 405 11.47 -23.11 0.94
C VAL A 405 11.52 -22.70 -0.53
N LEU A 406 10.57 -21.86 -0.96
CA LEU A 406 10.55 -21.27 -2.30
C LEU A 406 11.44 -20.03 -2.34
N ASN A 407 11.11 -19.04 -1.52
CA ASN A 407 11.80 -17.75 -1.44
C ASN A 407 11.44 -17.03 -0.13
N SER A 408 12.02 -15.86 0.11
CA SER A 408 11.63 -15.02 1.24
C SER A 408 11.70 -13.53 0.89
N TYR A 409 11.12 -12.67 1.74
CA TYR A 409 11.20 -11.21 1.61
C TYR A 409 11.20 -10.51 2.96
N TRP A 410 11.71 -9.27 2.95
CA TRP A 410 11.75 -8.39 4.11
C TRP A 410 10.38 -7.76 4.36
N ILE A 411 9.98 -7.70 5.63
CA ILE A 411 8.76 -7.03 6.07
C ILE A 411 9.09 -5.75 6.83
N ASN A 412 9.99 -5.88 7.82
CA ASN A 412 10.20 -4.87 8.84
C ASN A 412 11.57 -5.03 9.51
N GLN A 413 12.03 -3.99 10.20
CA GLN A 413 13.24 -4.04 11.03
C GLN A 413 13.11 -3.08 12.22
N ASP A 414 13.65 -3.50 13.36
CA ASP A 414 13.88 -2.64 14.53
C ASP A 414 15.39 -2.53 14.80
N SER A 415 15.81 -1.92 15.90
CA SER A 415 17.23 -1.82 16.28
C SER A 415 17.93 -3.18 16.43
N THR A 416 17.21 -4.19 16.92
CA THR A 416 17.76 -5.48 17.39
C THR A 416 17.52 -6.62 16.39
N TYR A 417 16.47 -6.59 15.59
CA TYR A 417 15.96 -7.66 14.76
C TYR A 417 15.56 -7.18 13.36
N LYS A 418 15.65 -8.09 12.40
CA LYS A 418 15.02 -7.99 11.07
C LYS A 418 13.99 -9.08 10.94
N TYR A 419 12.84 -8.72 10.36
CA TYR A 419 11.69 -9.60 10.18
C TYR A 419 11.54 -9.96 8.69
N PHE A 420 11.36 -11.25 8.43
CA PHE A 420 11.20 -11.79 7.09
C PHE A 420 9.97 -12.70 7.01
N GLU A 421 9.30 -12.72 5.87
CA GLU A 421 8.35 -13.78 5.51
C GLU A 421 9.05 -14.75 4.58
N VAL A 422 8.99 -16.03 4.92
CA VAL A 422 9.48 -17.13 4.12
C VAL A 422 8.27 -17.81 3.49
N ILE A 423 8.28 -17.90 2.15
CA ILE A 423 7.29 -18.60 1.36
C ILE A 423 7.72 -20.07 1.28
N LEU A 424 6.86 -20.94 1.78
CA LEU A 424 7.02 -22.37 1.78
C LEU A 424 5.97 -23.01 0.88
N VAL A 425 6.31 -24.16 0.33
CA VAL A 425 5.43 -24.97 -0.49
C VAL A 425 5.40 -26.39 0.07
N ASP A 426 4.21 -26.95 0.19
CA ASP A 426 4.00 -28.35 0.55
C ASP A 426 4.11 -29.25 -0.70
N PRO A 427 5.15 -30.10 -0.81
CA PRO A 427 5.32 -30.99 -1.94
C PRO A 427 4.33 -32.18 -1.97
N GLN A 428 3.66 -32.48 -0.85
CA GLN A 428 2.69 -33.57 -0.75
C GLN A 428 1.28 -33.15 -1.22
N HIS A 429 1.00 -31.85 -1.24
CA HIS A 429 -0.32 -31.34 -1.59
C HIS A 429 -0.67 -31.52 -3.08
N LYS A 430 -1.86 -32.07 -3.38
CA LYS A 430 -2.34 -32.34 -4.76
C LYS A 430 -2.32 -31.09 -5.64
N ALA A 431 -2.74 -29.94 -5.12
CA ALA A 431 -2.76 -28.66 -5.86
C ALA A 431 -1.36 -28.12 -6.24
N ILE A 432 -0.29 -28.60 -5.59
CA ILE A 432 1.09 -28.27 -5.96
C ILE A 432 1.61 -29.26 -6.99
N ARG A 433 1.36 -30.56 -6.77
CA ARG A 433 1.81 -31.64 -7.67
C ARG A 433 1.20 -31.52 -9.07
N ARG A 434 -0.08 -31.11 -9.16
CA ARG A 434 -0.79 -30.94 -10.45
C ARG A 434 -0.45 -29.64 -11.18
N ASP A 435 0.12 -28.63 -10.52
CA ASP A 435 0.40 -27.35 -11.17
C ASP A 435 1.77 -27.37 -11.87
N PRO A 436 1.80 -27.31 -13.22
CA PRO A 436 3.05 -27.39 -13.99
C PRO A 436 4.01 -26.23 -13.71
N ARG A 437 3.53 -25.10 -13.16
CA ARG A 437 4.38 -23.92 -12.89
C ARG A 437 5.27 -24.10 -11.66
N ILE A 438 4.85 -24.93 -10.70
CA ILE A 438 5.54 -25.11 -9.41
C ILE A 438 5.95 -26.56 -9.13
N ASN A 439 5.36 -27.54 -9.82
CA ASN A 439 5.60 -28.98 -9.59
C ASN A 439 7.09 -29.37 -9.56
N TRP A 440 7.97 -28.64 -10.25
CA TRP A 440 9.41 -28.83 -10.21
C TRP A 440 9.94 -28.91 -8.76
N ILE A 441 9.39 -28.12 -7.83
CA ILE A 441 9.87 -28.07 -6.44
C ILE A 441 9.64 -29.38 -5.67
N VAL A 442 8.72 -30.22 -6.14
CA VAL A 442 8.36 -31.50 -5.53
C VAL A 442 9.51 -32.51 -5.65
N ASN A 443 10.27 -32.45 -6.75
CA ASN A 443 11.35 -33.40 -7.02
C ASN A 443 12.34 -33.50 -5.85
N PRO A 444 12.91 -34.69 -5.59
CA PRO A 444 13.80 -34.92 -4.45
C PRO A 444 15.06 -34.07 -4.51
N VAL A 445 15.54 -33.71 -5.72
CA VAL A 445 16.70 -32.83 -5.94
C VAL A 445 16.52 -31.42 -5.34
N HIS A 446 15.29 -31.02 -5.04
CA HIS A 446 14.95 -29.72 -4.45
C HIS A 446 14.70 -29.79 -2.93
N LYS A 447 15.09 -30.87 -2.24
CA LYS A 447 15.08 -30.92 -0.78
C LYS A 447 16.06 -29.89 -0.20
N HIS A 448 15.66 -29.18 0.86
CA HIS A 448 16.50 -28.22 1.60
C HIS A 448 17.31 -27.25 0.71
N ARG A 449 16.63 -26.52 -0.17
CA ARG A 449 17.25 -25.54 -1.08
C ARG A 449 17.95 -24.42 -0.32
N GLU A 450 17.35 -23.99 0.79
CA GLU A 450 17.87 -22.98 1.71
C GLU A 450 19.21 -23.41 2.32
N SER A 451 19.32 -24.66 2.75
CA SER A 451 20.54 -25.20 3.37
C SER A 451 21.71 -25.29 2.37
N ARG A 452 21.42 -25.49 1.08
CA ARG A 452 22.40 -25.53 -0.02
C ARG A 452 22.63 -24.17 -0.70
N GLY A 453 21.94 -23.12 -0.25
CA GLY A 453 22.05 -21.79 -0.84
C GLY A 453 21.56 -21.70 -2.29
N LEU A 454 20.49 -22.42 -2.62
CA LEU A 454 19.85 -22.43 -3.96
C LEU A 454 18.65 -21.48 -4.07
N THR A 455 18.22 -20.89 -2.95
CA THR A 455 17.24 -19.78 -2.94
C THR A 455 17.84 -18.52 -3.57
N SER A 456 17.01 -17.54 -3.92
CA SER A 456 17.48 -16.27 -4.49
C SER A 456 18.52 -15.59 -3.58
N THR A 457 18.25 -15.62 -2.28
CA THR A 457 19.11 -15.10 -1.22
C THR A 457 20.43 -15.86 -1.12
N GLY A 458 20.37 -17.19 -1.14
CA GLY A 458 21.55 -18.05 -1.10
C GLY A 458 22.46 -17.85 -2.31
N LYS A 459 21.89 -17.82 -3.52
CA LYS A 459 22.63 -17.55 -4.77
C LYS A 459 23.37 -16.21 -4.73
N LYS A 460 22.73 -15.16 -4.20
CA LYS A 460 23.38 -13.84 -4.01
C LYS A 460 24.59 -13.92 -3.08
N SER A 461 24.48 -14.63 -1.95
CA SER A 461 25.61 -14.77 -1.01
C SER A 461 26.79 -15.58 -1.57
N ARG A 462 26.54 -16.47 -2.54
CA ARG A 462 27.57 -17.25 -3.22
C ARG A 462 28.36 -16.45 -4.26
N GLY A 463 27.96 -15.22 -4.54
CA GLY A 463 28.56 -14.39 -5.57
C GLY A 463 28.42 -15.00 -6.97
N LEU A 464 27.28 -15.61 -7.26
CA LEU A 464 27.01 -16.13 -8.61
C LEU A 464 26.58 -14.96 -9.51
N GLY A 465 27.18 -14.86 -10.69
CA GLY A 465 26.92 -13.82 -11.68
C GLY A 465 27.61 -14.10 -13.00
N LYS A 466 27.51 -13.16 -13.95
CA LYS A 466 28.12 -13.24 -15.28
C LYS A 466 29.07 -12.05 -15.48
N GLY A 467 30.16 -12.24 -16.21
CA GLY A 467 31.16 -11.21 -16.50
C GLY A 467 32.45 -11.35 -15.67
N HIS A 468 33.42 -10.48 -15.96
CA HIS A 468 34.80 -10.57 -15.43
C HIS A 468 34.87 -10.59 -13.88
N GLY A 469 33.94 -9.92 -13.20
CA GLY A 469 33.86 -9.89 -11.74
C GLY A 469 33.51 -11.23 -11.08
N PHE A 470 33.03 -12.21 -11.85
CA PHE A 470 32.54 -13.50 -11.36
C PHE A 470 33.40 -14.70 -11.78
N ASN A 471 34.59 -14.45 -12.35
CA ASN A 471 35.48 -15.50 -12.86
C ASN A 471 35.82 -16.58 -11.81
N LYS A 472 35.94 -16.18 -10.53
CA LYS A 472 36.24 -17.09 -9.41
C LYS A 472 35.02 -17.80 -8.83
N THR A 473 33.81 -17.53 -9.31
CA THR A 473 32.55 -18.01 -8.71
C THR A 473 31.56 -18.61 -9.71
N THR A 474 31.86 -18.64 -11.02
CA THR A 474 30.99 -19.15 -12.10
C THR A 474 30.24 -20.45 -11.77
N ALA A 475 30.94 -21.51 -11.37
CA ALA A 475 30.36 -22.79 -10.96
C ALA A 475 30.31 -22.98 -9.42
N GLY A 476 30.61 -21.92 -8.67
CA GLY A 476 30.83 -21.90 -7.22
C GLY A 476 32.30 -21.81 -6.84
N ARG A 477 32.62 -20.96 -5.86
CA ARG A 477 34.00 -20.64 -5.45
C ARG A 477 34.92 -21.85 -5.26
N ARG A 478 34.46 -22.87 -4.53
CA ARG A 478 35.25 -24.07 -4.25
C ARG A 478 35.47 -24.93 -5.50
N LYS A 479 34.47 -25.04 -6.38
CA LYS A 479 34.57 -25.81 -7.63
C LYS A 479 35.56 -25.15 -8.59
N THR A 480 35.47 -23.83 -8.76
CA THR A 480 36.41 -23.07 -9.59
C THR A 480 37.83 -23.11 -9.02
N TRP A 481 37.98 -22.94 -7.70
CA TRP A 481 39.29 -23.07 -7.05
C TRP A 481 39.89 -24.46 -7.26
N LYS A 482 39.11 -25.53 -7.05
CA LYS A 482 39.59 -26.91 -7.28
C LYS A 482 40.09 -27.08 -8.71
N ARG A 483 39.33 -26.64 -9.72
CA ARG A 483 39.75 -26.71 -11.13
C ARG A 483 41.10 -26.04 -11.39
N HIS A 484 41.35 -24.87 -10.79
CA HIS A 484 42.61 -24.14 -11.01
C HIS A 484 43.80 -24.70 -10.22
N ASN A 485 43.53 -25.48 -9.16
CA ASN A 485 44.56 -26.07 -8.29
C ASN A 485 44.64 -27.59 -8.49
N THR A 486 44.00 -28.14 -9.53
CA THR A 486 44.14 -29.54 -9.90
C THR A 486 45.22 -29.63 -10.97
N LEU A 487 46.31 -30.34 -10.68
CA LEU A 487 47.29 -30.67 -11.69
C LEU A 487 46.67 -31.68 -12.67
N SER A 488 46.58 -31.30 -13.94
CA SER A 488 46.05 -32.17 -14.99
C SER A 488 47.20 -32.95 -15.59
N ILE A 489 47.32 -34.23 -15.23
CA ILE A 489 48.30 -35.15 -15.79
C ILE A 489 47.57 -35.96 -16.86
N TRP A 490 47.81 -35.61 -18.11
CA TRP A 490 47.27 -36.35 -19.26
C TRP A 490 48.12 -37.61 -19.50
N ARG A 491 47.52 -38.60 -20.17
CA ARG A 491 48.17 -39.89 -20.40
C ARG A 491 49.35 -39.80 -21.37
N TYR A 492 49.32 -38.84 -22.28
CA TYR A 492 50.28 -38.61 -23.34
C TYR A 492 50.77 -37.17 -23.28
#